data_AF-A0A0B7FX74-F1
#
_entry.id   AF-A0A0B7FX74-F1
#
_cell.length_a   1.000
_cell.length_b   1.000
_cell.length_c   1.000
_cell.angle_alpha   90.00
_cell.angle_beta   90.00
_cell.angle_gamma   90.00
#
_symmetry.space_group_name_H-M   'P 1'
#
loop_
_entity.id
_entity.type
_entity.pdbx_description
1 polymer ?
#
loop_
_entity_poly.entity_id
_entity_poly.type
_entity_poly.pdbx_seq_one_letter_code
_entity_poly.pdbx_strand_id
1 'polypeptide(L)'
;MTSTYLQIPLQEVDVGLAADIGTLSRLPKITGNESLLRELAFTAREFGPAEATQLGMVSRVVQGGRDEVLGAALELARVIASKSPVAVVGTKRFLLHARDHT
;
A
#
# COMPACT_ATOMS: atom_id res chain seq x y z
N MET A 1 -2.70 4.55 5.46
CA MET A 1 -4.07 5.10 5.51
C MET A 1 -4.19 6.09 4.37
N THR A 2 -5.33 6.14 3.69
CA THR A 2 -5.54 7.11 2.60
C THR A 2 -6.91 7.78 2.69
N SER A 3 -7.07 8.94 2.04
CA SER A 3 -8.35 9.64 1.89
C SER A 3 -9.17 9.04 0.75
N THR A 4 -10.49 9.19 0.80
CA THR A 4 -11.45 8.69 -0.20
C THR A 4 -11.22 9.23 -1.63
N TYR A 5 -10.51 10.35 -1.79
CA TYR A 5 -10.31 11.02 -3.10
C TYR A 5 -8.97 10.73 -3.78
N LEU A 6 -8.10 9.89 -3.20
CA LEU A 6 -6.78 9.60 -3.80
C LEU A 6 -6.92 8.72 -5.06
N GLN A 7 -6.39 9.16 -6.19
CA GLN A 7 -6.14 8.33 -7.37
C GLN A 7 -4.69 7.86 -7.38
N ILE A 8 -4.46 6.60 -7.76
CA ILE A 8 -3.13 6.00 -7.89
C ILE A 8 -2.87 5.72 -9.38
N PRO A 9 -1.89 6.39 -10.00
CA PRO A 9 -1.52 6.14 -11.39
C PRO A 9 -0.52 4.99 -11.53
N LEU A 10 -0.67 4.18 -12.59
CA LEU A 10 0.27 3.15 -13.06
C LEU A 10 0.52 3.35 -14.56
N GLN A 11 1.27 4.40 -14.91
CA GLN A 11 1.35 4.92 -16.29
C GLN A 11 2.55 4.39 -17.09
N GLU A 12 3.37 3.48 -16.55
CA GLU A 12 4.57 3.01 -17.25
C GLU A 12 4.24 2.35 -18.60
N VAL A 13 3.14 1.60 -18.68
CA VAL A 13 2.70 0.95 -19.93
C VAL A 13 2.19 1.96 -20.97
N ASP A 14 1.56 3.06 -20.53
CA ASP A 14 1.09 4.12 -21.43
C ASP A 14 2.24 4.84 -22.15
N VAL A 15 3.43 4.89 -21.53
CA VAL A 15 4.64 5.46 -22.13
C VAL A 15 5.52 4.41 -22.83
N GLY A 16 5.00 3.19 -23.00
CA GLY A 16 5.70 2.10 -23.69
C GLY A 16 6.84 1.47 -22.90
N LEU A 17 6.89 1.69 -21.57
CA LEU A 17 7.82 1.00 -20.67
C LEU A 17 7.16 -0.22 -20.04
N ALA A 18 7.95 -1.28 -19.84
CA ALA A 18 7.55 -2.33 -18.92
C ALA A 18 7.37 -1.70 -17.54
N ALA A 19 6.23 -1.99 -16.92
CA ALA A 19 5.91 -1.52 -15.58
C ALA A 19 6.72 -2.34 -14.55
N ASP A 20 8.02 -2.05 -14.50
CA ASP A 20 9.05 -2.76 -13.72
C ASP A 20 9.78 -1.79 -12.77
N ILE A 21 9.65 -0.49 -13.00
CA ILE A 21 10.29 0.54 -12.19
C ILE A 21 9.30 1.00 -11.11
N GLY A 22 9.66 0.81 -9.84
CA GLY A 22 8.86 1.33 -8.72
C GLY A 22 7.77 0.38 -8.22
N THR A 23 6.50 0.76 -8.35
CA THR A 23 5.37 0.12 -7.63
C THR A 23 5.29 -1.39 -7.89
N LEU A 24 5.49 -1.82 -9.14
CA LEU A 24 5.44 -3.23 -9.55
C LEU A 24 6.66 -4.09 -9.19
N SER A 25 7.80 -3.50 -8.82
CA SER A 25 8.94 -4.27 -8.32
C SER A 25 8.68 -4.92 -6.95
N ARG A 26 7.74 -4.37 -6.17
CA ARG A 26 7.37 -4.85 -4.83
C ARG A 26 5.91 -5.23 -4.70
N LEU A 27 5.01 -4.66 -5.52
CA LEU A 27 3.58 -4.93 -5.46
C LEU A 27 3.27 -6.44 -5.52
N PRO A 28 3.81 -7.25 -6.45
CA PRO A 28 3.46 -8.67 -6.52
C PRO A 28 3.72 -9.45 -5.21
N LYS A 29 4.73 -9.03 -4.42
CA LYS A 29 5.04 -9.64 -3.12
C LYS A 29 4.19 -9.12 -1.96
N ILE A 30 3.48 -8.02 -2.16
CA ILE A 30 2.71 -7.32 -1.12
C ILE A 30 1.22 -7.46 -1.39
N THR A 31 0.80 -7.60 -2.65
CA THR A 31 -0.60 -7.63 -3.03
C THR A 31 -1.24 -8.98 -2.79
N GLY A 32 -2.42 -8.98 -2.18
CA GLY A 32 -3.23 -10.19 -2.00
C GLY A 32 -4.04 -10.60 -3.24
N ASN A 33 -4.10 -9.75 -4.28
CA ASN A 33 -4.92 -9.98 -5.47
C ASN A 33 -4.11 -9.72 -6.74
N GLU A 34 -3.47 -10.78 -7.24
CA GLU A 34 -2.61 -10.72 -8.42
C GLU A 34 -3.41 -10.52 -9.73
N SER A 35 -4.66 -10.96 -9.78
CA SER A 35 -5.53 -10.79 -10.95
C SER A 35 -5.87 -9.31 -11.17
N LEU A 36 -6.28 -8.62 -10.11
CA LEU A 36 -6.54 -7.17 -10.17
C LEU A 36 -5.26 -6.38 -10.45
N LEU A 37 -4.13 -6.80 -9.87
CA LEU A 37 -2.83 -6.19 -10.14
C LEU A 37 -2.47 -6.27 -11.63
N ARG A 38 -2.65 -7.44 -12.26
CA ARG A 38 -2.42 -7.62 -13.70
C ARG A 38 -3.33 -6.75 -14.55
N GLU A 39 -4.62 -6.69 -14.22
CA GLU A 39 -5.57 -5.82 -14.91
C GLU A 39 -5.10 -4.36 -14.89
N LEU A 40 -4.75 -3.84 -13.72
CA LEU A 40 -4.29 -2.46 -13.57
C LEU A 40 -2.95 -2.22 -14.27
N ALA A 41 -2.02 -3.16 -14.16
CA ALA A 41 -0.71 -3.06 -14.82
C ALA A 41 -0.84 -3.06 -16.35
N PHE A 42 -1.76 -3.83 -16.91
CA PHE A 42 -1.95 -3.91 -18.37
C PHE A 42 -2.79 -2.78 -18.94
N THR A 43 -3.72 -2.24 -18.15
CA THR A 43 -4.63 -1.17 -18.60
C THR A 43 -4.11 0.23 -18.31
N ALA A 44 -3.10 0.35 -17.45
CA ALA A 44 -2.53 1.63 -16.99
C ALA A 44 -3.55 2.64 -16.40
N ARG A 45 -4.78 2.18 -16.13
CA ARG A 45 -5.85 3.06 -15.66
C ARG A 45 -5.59 3.53 -14.22
N GLU A 46 -6.04 4.74 -13.93
CA GLU A 46 -6.10 5.21 -12.55
C GLU A 46 -7.12 4.38 -11.75
N PHE A 47 -6.80 4.16 -10.48
CA PHE A 47 -7.67 3.44 -9.57
C PHE A 47 -7.73 4.13 -8.21
N GLY A 48 -8.86 3.91 -7.54
CA GLY A 48 -9.19 4.60 -6.30
C GLY A 48 -8.78 3.85 -5.03
N PRO A 49 -9.10 4.43 -3.86
CA PRO A 49 -8.73 3.86 -2.56
C PRO A 49 -9.37 2.50 -2.25
N ALA A 50 -10.55 2.23 -2.81
CA ALA A 50 -11.24 0.96 -2.65
C ALA A 50 -10.45 -0.19 -3.30
N GLU A 51 -10.04 -0.02 -4.55
CA GLU A 51 -9.21 -0.99 -5.28
C GLU A 51 -7.82 -1.09 -4.65
N ALA A 52 -7.24 0.03 -4.19
CA ALA A 52 -5.99 0.02 -3.43
C ALA A 52 -6.08 -0.78 -2.13
N THR A 53 -7.25 -0.80 -1.48
CA THR A 53 -7.51 -1.62 -0.30
C THR A 53 -7.67 -3.09 -0.66
N GLN A 54 -8.37 -3.41 -1.75
CA GLN A 54 -8.51 -4.78 -2.26
C GLN A 54 -7.16 -5.39 -2.70
N LEU A 55 -6.28 -4.57 -3.26
CA LEU A 55 -4.91 -4.96 -3.57
C LEU A 55 -4.06 -5.17 -2.31
N GLY A 56 -4.44 -4.62 -1.16
CA GLY A 56 -3.61 -4.62 0.05
C GLY A 56 -2.52 -3.53 0.06
N MET A 57 -2.59 -2.56 -0.85
CA MET A 57 -1.69 -1.39 -0.87
C MET A 57 -1.97 -0.44 0.30
N VAL A 58 -3.22 -0.38 0.74
CA VAL A 58 -3.65 0.49 1.83
C VAL A 58 -4.39 -0.34 2.88
N SER A 59 -4.02 -0.16 4.16
CA SER A 59 -4.64 -0.86 5.28
C SER A 59 -6.00 -0.31 5.71
N ARG A 60 -6.26 0.98 5.50
CA ARG A 60 -7.57 1.61 5.76
C ARG A 60 -7.79 2.86 4.90
N VAL A 61 -9.04 3.07 4.52
CA VAL A 61 -9.54 4.34 3.96
C VAL A 61 -10.19 5.14 5.08
N VAL A 62 -9.86 6.42 5.18
CA VAL A 62 -10.43 7.37 6.14
C VAL A 62 -11.32 8.34 5.37
N GLN A 63 -12.56 8.51 5.84
CA GLN A 63 -13.47 9.51 5.28
C GLN A 63 -13.01 10.90 5.71
N GLY A 64 -12.95 11.84 4.77
CA GLY A 64 -12.51 13.21 5.03
C GLY A 64 -11.22 13.59 4.29
N GLY A 65 -10.66 14.72 4.70
CA GLY A 65 -9.50 15.34 4.08
C GLY A 65 -8.19 14.96 4.77
N ARG A 66 -7.21 15.83 4.60
CA ARG A 66 -5.84 15.64 5.11
C ARG A 66 -5.80 15.51 6.63
N ASP A 67 -6.56 16.33 7.34
CA ASP A 67 -6.48 16.44 8.79
C ASP A 67 -7.05 15.19 9.47
N GLU A 68 -8.14 14.63 8.94
CA GLU A 68 -8.73 13.39 9.44
C GLU A 68 -7.80 12.18 9.21
N VAL A 69 -7.16 12.11 8.04
CA VAL A 69 -6.16 11.07 7.74
C VAL A 69 -4.97 11.19 8.70
N LEU A 70 -4.50 12.41 8.95
CA LEU A 70 -3.36 12.66 9.83
C LEU A 70 -3.71 12.31 11.29
N GLY A 71 -4.90 12.70 11.76
CA GLY A 71 -5.41 12.32 13.07
C GLY A 71 -5.46 10.80 13.23
N ALA A 72 -6.07 10.10 12.27
CA ALA A 72 -6.13 8.63 12.29
C ALA A 72 -4.75 7.96 12.29
N ALA A 73 -3.78 8.54 11.55
CA ALA A 73 -2.41 8.03 11.51
C ALA A 73 -1.68 8.24 12.84
N LEU A 74 -1.84 9.41 13.48
CA LEU A 74 -1.25 9.72 14.78
C LEU A 74 -1.85 8.87 15.91
N GLU A 75 -3.16 8.59 15.87
CA GLU A 75 -3.81 7.67 16.80
C GLU A 75 -3.19 6.27 16.71
N LEU A 76 -3.02 5.75 15.49
CA LEU A 76 -2.35 4.46 15.29
C LEU A 76 -0.90 4.48 15.76
N ALA A 77 -0.16 5.56 15.46
CA ALA A 77 1.21 5.72 15.90
C ALA A 77 1.33 5.71 17.43
N ARG A 78 0.37 6.32 18.15
CA ARG A 78 0.33 6.31 19.61
C ARG A 78 0.13 4.90 20.16
N VAL A 79 -0.74 4.10 19.54
CA VAL A 79 -0.93 2.68 19.91
C VAL A 79 0.35 1.87 19.68
N ILE A 80 1.09 2.10 18.58
CA ILE A 80 2.36 1.43 18.33
C ILE A 80 3.41 1.86 19.36
N ALA A 81 3.51 3.16 19.64
CA ALA A 81 4.45 3.73 20.60
C ALA A 81 4.20 3.28 22.05
N SER A 82 2.97 2.85 22.37
CA SER A 82 2.63 2.29 23.69
C SER A 82 3.18 0.88 23.91
N LYS A 83 3.80 0.25 22.91
CA LYS A 83 4.34 -1.12 22.98
C LYS A 83 5.85 -1.10 23.20
N SER A 84 6.41 -2.23 23.60
CA SER A 84 7.87 -2.38 23.74
C SER A 84 8.57 -2.06 22.40
N PRO A 85 9.52 -1.10 22.38
CA PRO A 85 10.25 -0.76 21.15
C PRO A 85 10.99 -1.96 20.55
N VAL A 86 11.55 -2.83 21.41
CA VAL A 86 12.25 -4.04 20.97
C VAL A 86 11.29 -5.02 20.31
N ALA A 87 10.09 -5.20 20.87
CA ALA A 87 9.08 -6.08 20.29
C ALA A 87 8.61 -5.55 18.92
N VAL A 88 8.30 -4.26 18.81
CA VAL A 88 7.86 -3.64 17.54
C VAL A 88 8.91 -3.78 16.45
N VAL A 89 10.18 -3.46 16.76
CA VAL A 89 11.29 -3.57 15.80
C VAL A 89 11.55 -5.03 15.41
N GLY A 90 11.52 -5.94 16.38
CA GLY A 90 11.67 -7.38 16.16
C GLY A 90 10.59 -7.93 15.24
N THR A 91 9.31 -7.66 15.52
CA THR A 91 8.18 -8.06 14.69
C THR A 91 8.30 -7.51 13.27
N LYS A 92 8.65 -6.23 13.11
CA LYS A 92 8.86 -5.63 11.79
C LYS A 92 9.93 -6.36 10.98
N ARG A 93 11.05 -6.71 11.62
CA ARG A 93 12.15 -7.44 10.96
C ARG A 93 11.72 -8.83 10.53
N PHE A 94 11.02 -9.58 11.39
CA PHE A 94 10.54 -10.91 11.05
C PHE A 94 9.56 -10.88 9.87
N LEU A 95 8.61 -9.95 9.85
CA LEU A 95 7.65 -9.81 8.76
C LEU A 95 8.33 -9.49 7.42
N LEU A 96 9.33 -8.59 7.43
CA LEU A 96 10.08 -8.25 6.22
C LEU A 96 10.92 -9.43 5.72
N HIS A 97 11.60 -10.13 6.63
CA HIS A 97 12.41 -11.29 6.26
C HIS A 97 11.55 -12.41 5.66
N ALA A 98 10.43 -12.74 6.31
CA ALA A 98 9.49 -13.77 5.85
C ALA A 98 8.95 -13.49 4.45
N ARG A 99 8.69 -12.22 4.10
CA ARG A 99 8.23 -11.85 2.75
C ARG A 99 9.32 -11.93 1.70
N ASP A 100 10.54 -11.54 2.05
CA ASP A 100 11.62 -11.37 1.07
C ASP A 100 12.44 -12.66 0.84
N HIS A 101 12.27 -13.69 1.69
CA HIS A 101 13.07 -14.94 1.70
C HIS A 101 12.23 -16.24 1.58
N THR A 102 11.19 -16.21 0.75
CA THR A 102 10.46 -17.38 0.21
C THR A 102 10.47 -17.30 -1.30
#